data_AF-A0A507FTE9-F1
#
_entry.id   AF-A0A507FTE9-F1
#
_cell.length_a   1.000
_cell.length_b   1.000
_cell.length_c   1.000
_cell.angle_alpha   90.00
_cell.angle_beta   90.00
_cell.angle_gamma   90.00
#
_symmetry.space_group_name_H-M   'P 1'
#
loop_
_entity.id
_entity.type
_entity.pdbx_description
1 polymer ?
#
loop_
_entity_poly.entity_id
_entity_poly.type
_entity_poly.pdbx_seq_one_letter_code
_entity_poly.pdbx_strand_id
1 'polypeptide(L)'
;MSSRQVRERSQLTRAEKVEDALRDILKDLKECRLSQRDIVEIKDQLCRIDELMHDAAIPERDGSILPGQAMLAEMLNEAHELSSELMENMEDSQSEED
;
A
#
# COMPACT_ATOMS: atom_id res chain seq x y z
N MET A 1 -27.13 8.09 -18.18
CA MET A 1 -26.38 7.25 -19.13
C MET A 1 -25.03 6.96 -18.49
N SER A 2 -24.88 5.75 -17.94
CA SER A 2 -23.69 5.32 -17.19
C SER A 2 -22.60 4.90 -18.14
N SER A 3 -21.68 5.82 -18.44
CA SER A 3 -20.44 5.50 -19.14
C SER A 3 -19.46 4.84 -18.16
N ARG A 4 -19.77 3.59 -17.76
CA ARG A 4 -18.80 2.74 -17.06
C ARG A 4 -17.80 2.22 -18.09
N GLN A 5 -16.65 2.89 -18.11
CA GLN A 5 -15.33 2.41 -18.50
C GLN A 5 -15.29 0.98 -19.07
N VAL A 6 -15.27 0.91 -20.39
CA VAL A 6 -14.50 -0.14 -21.09
C VAL A 6 -13.10 0.46 -21.25
N ARG A 7 -12.25 0.35 -20.22
CA ARG A 7 -10.81 0.55 -20.42
C ARG A 7 -10.24 -0.78 -20.86
N GLU A 8 -9.75 -0.78 -22.08
CA GLU A 8 -9.04 -1.87 -22.74
C GLU A 8 -8.00 -2.50 -21.81
N ARG A 9 -7.86 -3.82 -21.89
CA ARG A 9 -6.80 -4.63 -21.26
C ARG A 9 -5.43 -4.35 -21.91
N SER A 10 -5.06 -3.09 -21.99
CA SER A 10 -3.78 -2.62 -22.51
C SER A 10 -2.87 -2.37 -21.33
N GLN A 11 -1.94 -3.30 -21.10
CA GLN A 11 -0.76 -3.18 -20.22
C GLN A 11 -0.93 -2.20 -19.05
N LEU A 12 -1.43 -2.68 -17.90
CA LEU A 12 -1.42 -1.91 -16.66
C LEU A 12 -0.03 -1.29 -16.48
N THR A 13 -0.01 0.03 -16.34
CA THR A 13 1.20 0.78 -16.07
C THR A 13 1.83 0.27 -14.77
N ARG A 14 3.14 0.45 -14.58
CA ARG A 14 3.81 0.05 -13.34
C ARG A 14 3.10 0.64 -12.11
N ALA A 15 2.56 1.85 -12.21
CA ALA A 15 1.79 2.52 -11.17
C ALA A 15 0.46 1.81 -10.86
N GLU A 16 -0.32 1.44 -11.89
CA GLU A 16 -1.61 0.75 -11.65
C GLU A 16 -1.42 -0.65 -11.05
N LYS A 17 -0.32 -1.34 -11.37
CA LYS A 17 0.02 -2.61 -10.71
C LYS A 17 0.34 -2.44 -9.23
N VAL A 18 1.01 -1.34 -8.88
CA VAL A 18 1.29 -1.00 -7.47
C VAL A 18 -0.01 -0.60 -6.76
N GLU A 19 -0.88 0.16 -7.42
CA GLU A 19 -2.19 0.52 -6.89
C GLU A 19 -3.04 -0.71 -6.56
N ASP A 20 -3.16 -1.66 -7.50
CA ASP A 20 -3.92 -2.89 -7.27
C ASP A 20 -3.30 -3.74 -6.15
N ALA A 21 -1.97 -3.85 -6.09
CA ALA A 21 -1.28 -4.56 -5.01
C ALA A 21 -1.53 -3.92 -3.64
N LEU A 22 -1.44 -2.59 -3.53
CA LEU A 22 -1.73 -1.87 -2.30
C LEU A 22 -3.20 -2.01 -1.89
N ARG A 23 -4.12 -2.02 -2.85
CA ARG A 23 -5.55 -2.21 -2.58
C ARG A 23 -5.83 -3.60 -2.01
N ASP A 24 -5.18 -4.63 -2.54
CA ASP A 24 -5.30 -6.00 -2.02
C ASP A 24 -4.70 -6.10 -0.60
N ILE A 25 -3.50 -5.54 -0.37
CA ILE A 25 -2.88 -5.47 0.96
C ILE A 25 -3.79 -4.76 1.97
N LEU A 26 -4.31 -3.58 1.63
CA LEU A 26 -5.20 -2.81 2.50
C LEU A 26 -6.47 -3.58 2.84
N LYS A 27 -7.00 -4.36 1.89
CA LYS A 27 -8.16 -5.22 2.12
C LYS A 27 -7.83 -6.32 3.12
N ASP A 28 -6.70 -7.00 2.96
CA ASP A 28 -6.27 -8.08 3.86
C ASP A 28 -5.99 -7.56 5.28
N LEU A 29 -5.38 -6.36 5.39
CA LEU A 29 -5.17 -5.65 6.66
C LEU A 29 -6.51 -5.35 7.34
N LYS A 30 -7.50 -4.80 6.60
CA LYS A 30 -8.82 -4.47 7.15
C LYS A 30 -9.64 -5.68 7.56
N GLU A 31 -9.47 -6.82 6.89
CA GLU A 31 -10.15 -8.06 7.28
C GLU A 31 -9.55 -8.70 8.54
N CYS A 32 -8.39 -8.21 9.04
CA CYS A 32 -7.66 -8.75 10.19
C CYS A 32 -7.41 -10.26 10.10
N ARG A 33 -7.25 -10.79 8.88
CA ARG A 33 -7.03 -12.22 8.62
C ARG A 33 -5.57 -12.62 8.51
N LEU A 34 -4.68 -11.69 8.81
CA LEU A 34 -3.24 -11.83 8.68
C LEU A 34 -2.63 -12.28 10.00
N SER A 35 -1.66 -13.17 9.93
CA SER A 35 -0.79 -13.51 11.06
C SER A 35 0.33 -12.48 11.20
N GLN A 36 0.98 -12.44 12.37
CA GLN A 36 2.14 -11.56 12.60
C GLN A 36 3.23 -11.73 11.52
N ARG A 37 3.44 -12.95 11.02
CA ARG A 37 4.39 -13.21 9.92
C ARG A 37 3.95 -12.56 8.63
N ASP A 38 2.65 -12.61 8.31
CA ASP A 38 2.10 -12.00 7.11
C ASP A 38 2.23 -10.47 7.18
N ILE A 39 2.03 -9.88 8.36
CA ILE A 39 2.23 -8.43 8.57
C ILE A 39 3.69 -8.03 8.35
N VAL A 40 4.65 -8.83 8.85
CA VAL A 40 6.08 -8.58 8.60
C VAL A 40 6.41 -8.66 7.12
N GLU A 41 5.85 -9.64 6.40
CA GLU A 41 6.04 -9.76 4.96
C GLU A 41 5.42 -8.59 4.19
N ILE A 42 4.22 -8.15 4.59
CA ILE A 42 3.56 -6.96 4.05
C ILE A 42 4.41 -5.71 4.29
N LYS A 43 4.96 -5.51 5.50
CA LYS A 43 5.85 -4.38 5.79
C LYS A 43 7.07 -4.33 4.88
N ASP A 44 7.70 -5.48 4.62
CA ASP A 44 8.82 -5.57 3.67
C ASP A 44 8.39 -5.26 2.23
N GLN A 45 7.19 -5.71 1.82
CA GLN A 45 6.61 -5.35 0.52
C GLN A 45 6.35 -3.85 0.41
N LEU A 46 5.79 -3.21 1.44
CA LEU A 46 5.54 -1.77 1.47
C LEU A 46 6.86 -0.97 1.35
N CYS A 47 7.90 -1.36 2.09
CA CYS A 47 9.22 -0.73 1.98
C CYS A 47 9.79 -0.82 0.55
N ARG A 48 9.65 -1.97 -0.11
CA ARG A 48 10.08 -2.11 -1.52
C ARG A 48 9.26 -1.23 -2.44
N ILE A 49 7.96 -1.08 -2.21
CA ILE A 49 7.12 -0.18 -3.00
C ILE A 49 7.54 1.27 -2.79
N ASP A 50 7.85 1.69 -1.55
CA ASP A 50 8.40 3.02 -1.25
C ASP A 50 9.69 3.30 -2.02
N GLU A 51 10.63 2.36 -2.03
CA GLU A 51 11.87 2.49 -2.81
C GLU A 51 11.58 2.62 -4.31
N LEU A 52 10.67 1.80 -4.83
CA LEU A 52 10.25 1.85 -6.23
C LEU A 52 9.54 3.18 -6.57
N MET A 53 8.79 3.75 -5.64
CA MET A 53 8.11 5.04 -5.76
C MET A 53 9.08 6.21 -5.73
N HIS A 54 10.07 6.16 -4.83
CA HIS A 54 11.14 7.14 -4.73
C HIS A 54 12.06 7.11 -5.96
N ASP A 55 12.37 5.93 -6.48
CA ASP A 55 13.16 5.76 -7.72
C ASP A 55 12.38 6.13 -8.98
N ALA A 56 11.06 5.85 -9.01
CA ALA A 56 10.17 6.25 -10.09
C ALA A 56 9.67 7.71 -9.97
N ALA A 57 10.09 8.45 -8.95
CA ALA A 57 9.81 9.87 -8.81
C ALA A 57 10.55 10.62 -9.93
N ILE A 58 9.90 10.77 -11.08
CA ILE A 58 10.32 11.76 -12.09
C ILE A 58 9.80 13.10 -11.56
N PRO A 59 10.66 13.97 -11.01
CA PRO A 59 10.21 15.30 -10.64
C PRO A 59 9.70 15.99 -11.90
N GLU A 60 8.49 16.53 -11.87
CA GLU A 60 8.11 17.48 -12.91
C GLU A 60 9.08 18.66 -12.90
N ARG A 61 9.15 19.40 -14.01
CA ARG A 61 10.10 20.52 -14.20
C ARG A 61 10.02 21.60 -13.10
N ASP A 62 8.95 21.58 -12.31
CA ASP A 62 8.63 22.50 -11.21
C ASP A 62 8.77 21.87 -9.81
N GLY A 63 9.29 20.64 -9.70
CA GLY A 63 9.42 19.93 -8.42
C GLY A 63 8.12 19.34 -7.88
N SER A 64 7.04 19.38 -8.66
CA SER A 64 5.74 18.80 -8.29
C SER A 64 5.72 17.29 -8.49
N ILE A 65 5.08 16.59 -7.54
CA ILE A 65 4.82 15.15 -7.55
C ILE A 65 3.60 14.88 -8.45
N LEU A 66 3.67 13.88 -9.33
CA LEU A 66 2.56 13.54 -10.22
C LEU A 66 1.30 13.15 -9.42
N PRO A 67 0.08 13.50 -9.85
CA PRO A 67 -1.15 13.25 -9.09
C PRO A 67 -1.37 11.76 -8.75
N GLY A 68 -0.89 10.83 -9.59
CA GLY A 68 -0.92 9.40 -9.28
C GLY A 68 0.03 8.98 -8.15
N GLN A 69 1.12 9.72 -7.94
CA GLN A 69 2.07 9.45 -6.85
C GLN A 69 1.54 9.91 -5.50
N ALA A 70 0.76 10.99 -5.46
CA ALA A 70 0.10 11.44 -4.23
C ALA A 70 -0.91 10.40 -3.71
N MET A 71 -1.73 9.84 -4.60
CA MET A 71 -2.68 8.78 -4.23
C MET A 71 -1.97 7.51 -3.75
N LEU A 72 -0.89 7.10 -4.45
CA LEU A 72 -0.10 5.94 -4.03
C LEU A 72 0.59 6.17 -2.68
N ALA A 73 1.12 7.38 -2.44
CA ALA A 73 1.72 7.75 -1.16
C ALA A 73 0.70 7.74 -0.01
N GLU A 74 -0.53 8.19 -0.26
CA GLU A 74 -1.63 8.11 0.72
C GLU A 74 -1.98 6.65 1.05
N MET A 75 -2.13 5.80 0.03
CA MET A 75 -2.39 4.36 0.20
C MET A 75 -1.26 3.63 0.93
N LEU A 76 0.00 4.00 0.65
CA LEU A 76 1.17 3.48 1.36
C LEU A 76 1.15 3.86 2.83
N ASN A 77 0.87 5.13 3.13
CA ASN A 77 0.77 5.60 4.50
C ASN A 77 -0.33 4.85 5.27
N GLU A 78 -1.52 4.70 4.66
CA GLU A 78 -2.63 3.93 5.27
C GLU A 78 -2.23 2.47 5.54
N ALA A 79 -1.53 1.83 4.61
CA ALA A 79 -1.08 0.43 4.79
C ALA A 79 -0.03 0.29 5.89
N HIS A 80 0.91 1.24 5.99
CA HIS A 80 1.91 1.28 7.06
C HIS A 80 1.28 1.50 8.43
N GLU A 81 0.32 2.41 8.54
CA GLU A 81 -0.43 2.66 9.78
C GLU A 81 -1.20 1.41 10.22
N LEU A 82 -2.02 0.83 9.34
CA LEU A 82 -2.80 -0.37 9.64
C LEU A 82 -1.92 -1.57 10.01
N SER A 83 -0.82 -1.79 9.28
CA SER A 83 0.10 -2.89 9.59
C SER A 83 0.79 -2.71 10.95
N SER A 84 1.03 -1.47 11.38
CA SER A 84 1.64 -1.17 12.67
C SER A 84 0.65 -1.30 13.81
N GLU A 85 -0.56 -0.77 13.64
CA GLU A 85 -1.66 -0.92 14.62
C GLU A 85 -2.01 -2.40 14.83
N LEU A 86 -2.08 -3.21 13.77
CA LEU A 86 -2.31 -4.65 13.91
C LEU A 86 -1.17 -5.38 14.63
N MET A 87 0.07 -4.98 14.38
CA MET A 87 1.24 -5.56 15.04
C MET A 87 1.27 -5.20 16.54
N GLU A 88 1.00 -3.95 16.88
CA GLU A 88 0.91 -3.46 18.26
C GLU A 88 -0.20 -4.20 19.03
N ASN A 89 -1.39 -4.34 18.45
CA ASN A 89 -2.48 -5.12 19.05
C ASN A 89 -2.12 -6.60 19.30
N MET A 90 -1.28 -7.20 18.45
CA MET A 90 -0.78 -8.56 18.64
C MET A 90 0.31 -8.66 19.72
N GLU A 91 1.17 -7.65 19.84
CA GLU A 91 2.24 -7.57 20.85
C GLU A 91 1.68 -7.24 22.25
N ASP A 92 0.71 -6.34 22.36
CA ASP A 92 0.03 -6.02 23.62
C ASP A 92 -0.67 -7.26 24.21
N SER A 93 -1.29 -8.08 23.35
CA SER A 93 -1.93 -9.34 23.78
C SER A 93 -0.95 -10.38 24.34
N GLN A 94 0.35 -10.25 24.06
CA GLN A 94 1.39 -11.15 24.58
C GLN A 94 2.07 -10.62 25.85
N SER A 95 1.85 -9.35 26.20
CA SER A 95 2.61 -8.66 27.25
C SER A 95 1.89 -8.60 28.61
N GLU A 96 0.65 -9.11 28.72
CA GLU A 96 -0.14 -9.13 29.96
C GLU A 96 -0.01 -10.42 30.80
N GLU A 97 0.98 -11.28 30.53
CA GLU A 97 1.30 -12.47 31.33
C GLU A 97 2.69 -12.36 32.00
N ASP A 98 2.87 -11.42 32.94
CA ASP A 98 3.92 -11.48 33.97
C ASP A 98 3.41 -10.98 35.34
#